data_AF-A0A8J2VIW1-F1
#
_entry.id   AF-A0A8J2VIW1-F1
#
_cell.length_a   1.000
_cell.length_b   1.000
_cell.length_c   1.000
_cell.angle_alpha   90.00
_cell.angle_beta   90.00
_cell.angle_gamma   90.00
#
_symmetry.space_group_name_H-M   'P 1'
#
loop_
_entity.id
_entity.type
_entity.pdbx_description
1 polymer ?
#
loop_
_entity_poly.entity_id
_entity_poly.type
_entity_poly.pdbx_seq_one_letter_code
_entity_poly.pdbx_strand_id
1 'polypeptide(L)'
;MKVVDELYQRVRFIYSPQQLLQRLKIIQEQKEQEIVLLKDKIQKYEQKRQTEDALYQSRSPLRKLFSGRPPNHHQAVEYLVHVKDRLNKIKRIKQEITTLQALILMIEHGQTQAQIELPVSVIDALTKIEKDQENHYDD
;
A
#
# COMPACT_ATOMS: atom_id res chain seq x y z
N MET A 1 -19.51 -5.85 18.60
CA MET A 1 -18.21 -5.35 19.06
C MET A 1 -18.13 -3.87 18.74
N LYS A 2 -17.69 -3.07 19.70
CA LYS A 2 -17.45 -1.62 19.50
C LYS A 2 -16.05 -1.46 18.90
N VAL A 3 -15.97 -0.89 17.71
CA VAL A 3 -14.71 -0.49 17.10
C VAL A 3 -14.37 0.90 17.59
N VAL A 4 -13.18 1.03 18.18
CA VAL A 4 -12.75 2.23 18.85
C VAL A 4 -11.41 2.72 18.29
N ASP A 5 -11.30 4.03 18.13
CA ASP A 5 -10.08 4.72 17.68
C ASP A 5 -9.00 4.72 18.77
N GLU A 6 -7.78 4.31 18.39
CA GLU A 6 -6.60 4.29 19.27
C GLU A 6 -6.26 5.67 19.89
N LEU A 7 -6.55 6.77 19.19
CA LEU A 7 -6.14 8.11 19.63
C LEU A 7 -7.14 8.76 20.57
N TYR A 8 -8.44 8.54 20.35
CA TYR A 8 -9.51 9.27 21.04
C TYR A 8 -10.48 8.38 21.81
N GLN A 9 -10.29 7.06 21.77
CA GLN A 9 -11.19 6.05 22.34
C GLN A 9 -12.67 6.25 22.00
N ARG A 10 -12.97 6.87 20.85
CA ARG A 10 -14.34 7.07 20.37
C ARG A 10 -14.83 5.84 19.64
N VAL A 11 -16.04 5.38 19.97
CA VAL A 11 -16.73 4.34 19.21
C VAL A 11 -17.06 4.90 17.83
N ARG A 12 -16.44 4.34 16.79
CA ARG A 12 -16.69 4.74 15.39
C ARG A 12 -17.71 3.84 14.72
N PHE A 13 -17.65 2.53 15.02
CA PHE A 13 -18.54 1.54 14.41
C PHE A 13 -18.98 0.49 15.43
N ILE A 14 -20.12 -0.14 15.16
CA ILE A 14 -20.62 -1.30 15.89
C ILE A 14 -20.84 -2.41 14.88
N TYR A 15 -20.01 -3.45 14.94
CA TYR A 15 -20.08 -4.60 14.03
C TYR A 15 -20.32 -5.91 14.78
N SER A 16 -20.94 -6.88 14.12
CA SER A 16 -20.81 -8.28 14.55
C SER A 16 -19.36 -8.75 14.33
N PRO A 17 -18.86 -9.76 15.09
CA PRO A 17 -17.51 -10.29 14.90
C PRO A 17 -17.27 -10.76 13.45
N GLN A 18 -18.29 -11.37 12.85
CA GLN A 18 -18.24 -11.85 11.46
C GLN A 18 -18.17 -10.69 10.46
N GLN A 19 -18.96 -9.63 10.66
CA GLN A 19 -18.92 -8.44 9.81
C GLN A 19 -17.55 -7.75 9.88
N LEU A 20 -17.02 -7.56 11.10
CA LEU A 20 -15.71 -6.96 11.29
C LEU A 20 -14.62 -7.81 10.61
N LEU A 21 -14.64 -9.12 10.81
CA LEU A 21 -13.68 -10.03 10.20
C LEU A 21 -13.70 -9.96 8.67
N GLN A 22 -14.90 -9.95 8.06
CA GLN A 22 -15.03 -9.79 6.60
C GLN A 22 -14.43 -8.47 6.12
N ARG A 23 -14.71 -7.36 6.81
CA ARG A 23 -14.15 -6.05 6.45
C ARG A 23 -12.63 -6.01 6.60
N LEU A 24 -12.08 -6.57 7.67
CA LEU A 24 -10.63 -6.64 7.87
C LEU A 24 -9.94 -7.47 6.78
N LYS A 25 -10.55 -8.58 6.33
CA LYS A 25 -10.04 -9.39 5.21
C LYS A 25 -10.04 -8.60 3.89
N ILE A 26 -11.11 -7.85 3.60
CA ILE A 26 -11.15 -6.97 2.43
C ILE A 26 -10.02 -5.92 2.47
N ILE A 27 -9.80 -5.29 3.63
CA ILE A 27 -8.71 -4.30 3.79
C ILE A 27 -7.35 -4.96 3.59
N GLN A 28 -7.16 -6.17 4.12
CA GLN A 28 -5.92 -6.92 3.92
C GLN A 28 -5.68 -7.20 2.42
N GLU A 29 -6.68 -7.70 1.70
CA GLU A 29 -6.59 -7.98 0.26
C GLU A 29 -6.27 -6.71 -0.55
N GLN A 30 -6.92 -5.58 -0.24
CA GLN A 30 -6.64 -4.29 -0.89
C GLN A 30 -5.19 -3.85 -0.68
N LYS A 31 -4.65 -4.03 0.54
CA LYS A 31 -3.25 -3.72 0.85
C LYS A 31 -2.27 -4.65 0.14
N GLU A 32 -2.59 -5.93 0.04
CA GLU A 32 -1.80 -6.91 -0.72
C GLU A 32 -1.77 -6.57 -2.22
N GLN A 33 -2.91 -6.19 -2.79
CA GLN A 33 -3.00 -5.69 -4.16
C GLN A 33 -2.18 -4.40 -4.35
N GLU A 34 -2.20 -3.48 -3.39
CA GLU A 34 -1.37 -2.27 -3.44
C GLU A 34 0.13 -2.61 -3.51
N ILE A 35 0.59 -3.61 -2.73
CA ILE A 35 1.98 -4.09 -2.82
C ILE A 35 2.30 -4.62 -4.22
N VAL A 36 1.39 -5.41 -4.81
CA VAL A 36 1.57 -5.94 -6.18
C VAL A 36 1.72 -4.80 -7.18
N LEU A 37 0.84 -3.80 -7.11
CA LEU A 37 0.89 -2.62 -8.00
C LEU A 37 2.18 -1.81 -7.82
N LEU A 38 2.66 -1.66 -6.59
CA LEU A 38 3.93 -0.95 -6.33
C LEU A 38 5.13 -1.72 -6.89
N LYS A 39 5.14 -3.05 -6.77
CA LYS A 39 6.19 -3.91 -7.35
C LYS A 39 6.21 -3.83 -8.88
N ASP A 40 5.04 -3.92 -9.53
CA ASP A 40 4.92 -3.79 -10.98
C ASP A 40 5.46 -2.43 -11.47
N LYS A 41 5.14 -1.34 -10.76
CA LYS A 41 5.66 -0.01 -11.07
C LYS A 41 7.19 0.10 -10.91
N ILE A 42 7.77 -0.57 -9.93
CA ILE A 42 9.24 -0.64 -9.76
C ILE A 42 9.85 -1.42 -10.93
N GLN A 43 9.31 -2.61 -11.22
CA GLN A 43 9.81 -3.47 -12.29
C GLN A 43 9.78 -2.76 -13.66
N LYS A 44 8.68 -2.08 -14.00
CA LYS A 44 8.57 -1.29 -15.24
C LYS A 44 9.61 -0.18 -15.32
N TYR A 45 9.89 0.49 -14.20
CA TYR A 45 10.93 1.52 -14.14
C TYR A 45 12.33 0.94 -14.37
N GLU A 46 12.65 -0.18 -13.72
CA GLU A 46 13.95 -0.84 -13.88
C GLU A 46 14.16 -1.40 -15.29
N GLN A 47 13.13 -2.01 -15.89
CA GLN A 47 13.19 -2.51 -17.27
C GLN A 47 13.42 -1.37 -18.27
N LYS A 48 12.72 -0.25 -18.10
CA LYS A 48 12.92 0.95 -18.93
C LYS A 48 14.35 1.46 -18.83
N ARG A 49 14.87 1.61 -17.60
CA ARG A 49 16.24 2.06 -17.35
C ARG A 49 17.28 1.12 -17.96
N GLN A 50 17.13 -0.20 -17.79
CA GLN A 50 18.04 -1.20 -18.38
C GLN A 50 18.07 -1.12 -19.91
N THR A 51 16.91 -0.91 -20.53
CA THR A 51 16.82 -0.74 -21.98
C THR A 51 17.50 0.55 -22.44
N GLU A 52 17.31 1.65 -21.72
CA GLU A 52 18.00 2.92 -21.99
C GLU A 52 19.52 2.81 -21.85
N ASP A 53 20.00 2.12 -20.80
CA ASP A 53 21.42 1.89 -20.56
C ASP A 53 22.03 0.96 -21.64
N ALA A 54 21.33 -0.10 -22.07
CA ALA A 54 21.77 -1.00 -23.14
C ALA A 54 21.82 -0.29 -24.51
N LEU A 55 20.82 0.55 -24.82
CA LEU A 55 20.81 1.39 -26.02
C LEU A 55 21.93 2.43 -25.98
N TYR A 56 22.24 2.98 -24.81
CA TYR A 56 23.36 3.89 -24.67
C TYR A 56 24.70 3.17 -24.87
N GLN A 57 24.89 2.01 -24.25
CA GLN A 57 26.12 1.23 -24.37
C GLN A 57 26.41 0.79 -25.80
N SER A 58 25.38 0.37 -26.54
CA SER A 58 25.49 -0.06 -27.95
C SER A 58 25.75 1.08 -28.96
N ARG A 59 25.65 2.36 -28.55
CA ARG A 59 25.98 3.50 -29.43
C ARG A 59 27.50 3.66 -29.60
N SER A 60 27.91 4.00 -30.83
CA SER A 60 29.29 4.35 -31.17
C SER A 60 29.82 5.51 -30.29
N PRO A 61 31.11 5.49 -29.90
CA PRO A 61 31.74 6.53 -29.07
C PRO A 61 31.53 7.96 -29.60
N LEU A 62 31.57 8.15 -30.93
CA LEU A 62 31.32 9.45 -31.56
C LEU A 62 29.88 9.94 -31.30
N ARG A 63 28.90 9.04 -31.35
CA ARG A 63 27.48 9.36 -31.11
C ARG A 63 27.16 9.57 -29.62
N LYS A 64 28.01 9.08 -28.71
CA LYS A 64 27.93 9.33 -27.26
C LYS A 64 28.41 10.73 -26.88
N LEU A 65 29.36 11.29 -27.63
CA LEU A 65 29.89 12.64 -27.39
C LEU A 65 28.85 13.74 -27.70
N PHE A 66 28.03 13.53 -28.74
CA PHE A 66 27.00 14.49 -29.17
C PHE A 66 25.63 14.31 -28.48
N SER A 67 25.45 13.32 -27.60
CA SER A 67 24.12 12.97 -27.07
C SER A 67 23.72 13.66 -25.76
N GLY A 68 24.51 14.63 -25.26
CA GLY A 68 24.09 15.55 -24.19
C GLY A 68 23.37 14.89 -23.00
N ARG A 69 23.96 13.83 -22.42
CA ARG A 69 23.32 13.06 -21.33
C ARG A 69 22.98 14.01 -20.17
N PRO A 70 21.74 13.98 -19.64
CA PRO A 70 21.40 14.77 -18.46
C PRO A 70 22.29 14.35 -17.28
N PRO A 71 22.62 15.28 -16.37
CA PRO A 71 23.59 15.03 -15.32
C PRO A 71 23.16 13.87 -14.42
N ASN A 72 24.16 13.08 -14.01
CA ASN A 72 24.03 11.86 -13.20
C ASN A 72 23.16 12.03 -11.93
N HIS A 73 23.07 13.27 -11.43
CA HIS A 73 22.27 13.62 -10.26
C HIS A 73 20.75 13.45 -10.47
N HIS A 74 20.21 13.74 -11.67
CA HIS A 74 18.78 13.53 -11.94
C HIS A 74 18.41 12.05 -11.89
N GLN A 75 19.28 11.18 -12.40
CA GLN A 75 19.04 9.73 -12.39
C GLN A 75 19.01 9.15 -10.97
N ALA A 76 19.85 9.68 -10.07
CA ALA A 76 19.85 9.28 -8.67
C ALA A 76 18.57 9.71 -7.93
N VAL A 77 18.08 10.93 -8.20
CA VAL A 77 16.81 11.43 -7.63
C VAL A 77 15.63 10.63 -8.15
N GLU A 78 15.58 10.37 -9.44
CA GLU A 78 14.53 9.53 -10.06
C GLU A 78 14.50 8.12 -9.46
N TYR A 79 15.67 7.50 -9.26
CA TYR A 79 15.75 6.18 -8.63
C TYR A 79 15.25 6.20 -7.19
N LEU A 80 15.58 7.24 -6.42
CA LEU A 80 15.11 7.42 -5.06
C LEU A 80 13.58 7.45 -5.01
N VAL A 81 12.95 8.30 -5.83
CA VAL A 81 11.49 8.47 -5.85
C VAL A 81 10.77 7.24 -6.42
N HIS A 82 11.28 6.67 -7.52
CA HIS A 82 10.58 5.60 -8.24
C HIS A 82 10.83 4.20 -7.68
N VAL A 83 11.92 4.00 -6.92
CA VAL A 83 12.27 2.71 -6.34
C VAL A 83 12.29 2.78 -4.82
N LYS A 84 13.17 3.61 -4.23
CA LYS A 84 13.39 3.61 -2.77
C LYS A 84 12.12 4.00 -2.00
N ASP A 85 11.45 5.07 -2.40
CA ASP A 85 10.23 5.51 -1.72
C ASP A 85 9.08 4.50 -1.86
N ARG A 86 8.98 3.84 -3.02
CA ARG A 86 8.00 2.77 -3.24
C ARG A 86 8.30 1.54 -2.40
N LEU A 87 9.58 1.15 -2.25
CA LEU A 87 9.99 0.08 -1.36
C LEU A 87 9.71 0.42 0.11
N ASN A 88 9.96 1.66 0.53
CA ASN A 88 9.61 2.14 1.86
C ASN A 88 8.09 2.07 2.09
N LYS A 89 7.30 2.44 1.09
CA LYS A 89 5.84 2.31 1.13
C LYS A 89 5.41 0.84 1.26
N ILE A 90 5.98 -0.08 0.48
CA ILE A 90 5.73 -1.53 0.62
C ILE A 90 6.07 -2.01 2.03
N LYS A 91 7.18 -1.54 2.62
CA LYS A 91 7.56 -1.93 4.00
C LYS A 91 6.51 -1.50 5.02
N ARG A 92 5.97 -0.28 4.91
CA ARG A 92 4.89 0.21 5.77
C ARG A 92 3.61 -0.61 5.60
N ILE A 93 3.19 -0.84 4.36
CA ILE A 93 1.99 -1.64 4.07
C ILE A 93 2.14 -3.06 4.63
N LYS A 94 3.32 -3.68 4.54
CA LYS A 94 3.57 -5.00 5.15
C LYS A 94 3.41 -5.00 6.66
N GLN A 95 3.88 -3.96 7.36
CA GLN A 95 3.69 -3.84 8.80
C GLN A 95 2.20 -3.73 9.14
N GLU A 96 1.45 -2.93 8.39
CA GLU A 96 0.00 -2.80 8.56
C GLU A 96 -0.74 -4.14 8.31
N ILE A 97 -0.33 -4.90 7.29
CA ILE A 97 -0.87 -6.25 7.04
C ILE A 97 -0.59 -7.18 8.23
N THR A 98 0.62 -7.16 8.79
CA THR A 98 0.94 -7.98 9.98
C THR A 98 0.05 -7.63 11.17
N THR A 99 -0.20 -6.33 11.40
CA THR A 99 -1.14 -5.87 12.43
C THR A 99 -2.56 -6.36 12.15
N LEU A 100 -3.04 -6.27 10.91
CA LEU A 100 -4.36 -6.76 10.50
C LEU A 100 -4.49 -8.29 10.70
N GLN A 101 -3.46 -9.05 10.33
CA GLN A 101 -3.44 -10.51 10.51
C GLN A 101 -3.52 -10.88 11.99
N ALA A 102 -2.80 -10.18 12.87
CA ALA A 102 -2.89 -10.40 14.30
C ALA A 102 -4.32 -10.12 14.81
N LEU A 103 -4.96 -9.04 14.36
CA LEU A 103 -6.35 -8.70 14.72
C LEU A 103 -7.35 -9.76 14.23
N ILE A 104 -7.22 -10.21 12.98
CA ILE A 104 -8.07 -11.25 12.41
C ILE A 104 -7.94 -12.54 13.22
N LEU A 105 -6.71 -12.97 13.53
CA LEU A 105 -6.46 -14.17 14.33
C LEU A 105 -7.05 -14.07 15.74
N MET A 106 -6.99 -12.90 16.39
CA MET A 106 -7.62 -12.71 17.71
C MET A 106 -9.15 -12.88 17.64
N ILE A 107 -9.78 -12.33 16.60
CA ILE A 107 -11.24 -12.44 16.39
C ILE A 107 -11.62 -13.89 16.03
N GLU A 108 -10.84 -14.55 15.17
CA GLU A 108 -11.09 -15.94 14.74
C GLU A 108 -10.97 -16.95 15.90
N HIS A 109 -10.02 -16.75 16.82
CA HIS A 109 -9.87 -17.60 18.01
C HIS A 109 -10.87 -17.28 19.13
N GLY A 110 -11.88 -16.45 18.86
CA GLY A 110 -12.95 -16.16 19.82
C GLY A 110 -12.51 -15.25 20.98
N GLN A 111 -11.35 -14.58 20.90
CA GLN A 111 -10.95 -13.53 21.84
C GLN A 111 -11.75 -12.24 21.57
N THR A 112 -13.07 -12.38 21.64
CA THR A 112 -14.03 -11.35 21.26
C THR A 112 -14.22 -10.40 22.43
N GLN A 113 -13.32 -9.43 22.57
CA GLN A 113 -13.52 -8.35 23.53
C GLN A 113 -14.73 -7.51 23.10
N ALA A 114 -15.48 -6.96 24.08
CA ALA A 114 -16.63 -6.10 23.80
C ALA A 114 -16.24 -4.83 23.00
N GLN A 115 -14.97 -4.45 23.09
CA GLN A 115 -14.32 -3.32 22.44
C GLN A 115 -13.01 -3.78 21.81
N ILE A 116 -12.74 -3.33 20.58
CA ILE A 116 -11.46 -3.54 19.90
C ILE A 116 -10.91 -2.18 19.49
N GLU A 117 -9.65 -1.94 19.83
CA GLU A 117 -8.92 -0.75 19.42
C GLU A 117 -8.28 -1.04 18.06
N LEU A 118 -8.56 -0.18 17.08
CA LEU A 118 -7.99 -0.27 15.75
C LEU A 118 -7.12 0.95 15.46
N PRO A 119 -5.99 0.77 14.74
CA PRO A 119 -5.21 1.88 14.24
C PRO A 119 -6.03 2.82 13.37
N VAL A 120 -5.74 4.12 13.41
CA VAL A 120 -6.48 5.14 12.62
C VAL A 120 -6.51 4.78 11.14
N SER A 121 -5.40 4.25 10.60
CA SER A 121 -5.30 3.85 9.18
C SER A 121 -6.28 2.74 8.79
N VAL A 122 -6.67 1.87 9.73
CA VAL A 122 -7.67 0.82 9.51
C VAL A 122 -9.08 1.40 9.61
N ILE A 123 -9.30 2.35 10.52
CA ILE A 123 -10.58 3.06 10.68
C ILE A 123 -10.89 3.89 9.43
N ASP A 124 -9.90 4.56 8.86
CA ASP A 124 -10.06 5.31 7.61
C ASP A 124 -10.42 4.39 6.45
N ALA A 125 -9.79 3.21 6.37
CA ALA A 125 -10.10 2.22 5.36
C ALA A 125 -11.52 1.65 5.53
N LEU A 126 -11.95 1.37 6.77
CA LEU A 126 -13.33 0.98 7.07
C LEU A 126 -14.33 2.05 6.65
N THR A 127 -14.07 3.31 6.99
CA THR A 127 -14.90 4.46 6.62
C THR A 127 -15.02 4.58 5.11
N LYS A 128 -13.93 4.34 4.37
CA LYS A 128 -13.93 4.37 2.91
C LYS A 128 -14.80 3.24 2.35
N ILE A 129 -14.66 2.02 2.86
CA ILE A 129 -15.49 0.88 2.44
C ILE A 129 -16.97 1.16 2.70
N GLU A 130 -17.34 1.77 3.83
CA GLU A 130 -18.74 2.13 4.10
C GLU A 130 -19.29 3.15 3.09
N LYS A 131 -18.54 4.21 2.81
CA LYS A 131 -18.91 5.21 1.80
C LYS A 131 -19.05 4.62 0.40
N ASP A 132 -18.17 3.69 0.04
CA ASP A 132 -18.21 3.02 -1.26
C ASP A 132 -19.44 2.09 -1.38
N GLN A 133 -20.00 1.60 -0.26
CA GLN A 133 -21.26 0.84 -0.27
C GLN A 133 -22.51 1.71 -0.28
N GLU A 134 -22.45 2.90 0.34
CA GLU A 134 -23.55 3.86 0.37
C GLU A 134 -23.81 4.48 -1.02
N ASN A 135 -22.74 4.77 -1.78
CA ASN A 135 -22.83 5.28 -3.15
C ASN A 135 -23.32 4.26 -4.19
N HIS A 136 -23.50 2.99 -3.84
CA HIS A 136 -23.95 1.95 -4.79
C HIS A 136 -25.48 1.77 -4.83
N TYR A 137 -26.23 2.59 -4.07
CA TYR A 137 -27.69 2.58 -4.03
C TYR A 137 -28.36 3.79 -4.70
N ASP A 138 -27.57 4.73 -5.25
CA ASP A 138 -28.05 5.99 -5.84
C ASP A 138 -27.95 6.06 -7.38
N ASP A 139 -27.73 4.93 -8.08
CA ASP A 139 -27.72 4.83 -9.56
C ASP A 139 -28.78 3.85 -10.09
#